data_AF-A0A7Y4KWT3-F1
#
_entry.id   AF-A0A7Y4KWT3-F1
#
_cell.length_a   1.000
_cell.length_b   1.000
_cell.length_c   1.000
_cell.angle_alpha   90.00
_cell.angle_beta   90.00
_cell.angle_gamma   90.00
#
_symmetry.space_group_name_H-M   'P 1'
#
loop_
_entity.id
_entity.type
_entity.pdbx_description
1 polymer ?
#
loop_
_entity_poly.entity_id
_entity_poly.type
_entity_poly.pdbx_seq_one_letter_code
_entity_poly.pdbx_strand_id
1 'polypeptide(L)'
;MRTAYRVVALVISVAVGLQVASIALAGFTVAKDAGDGVAIGADYTNLGQSYHSIAGTAIGVLALGLLVVSFLTEVPRGRVLAGVVVGLVAVQFALAVVSFGLPALGVLHGLNGLAIAAVAGAAAGRAARQAGA
;
A
#
# COMPACT_ATOMS: atom_id res chain seq x y z
N MET A 1 1.25 -13.65 19.31
CA MET A 1 0.63 -13.32 17.99
C MET A 1 1.62 -13.28 16.82
N ARG A 2 2.62 -14.17 16.79
CA ARG A 2 3.69 -14.13 15.77
C ARG A 2 3.20 -14.42 14.36
N THR A 3 2.42 -15.49 14.20
CA THR A 3 1.87 -15.88 12.89
C THR A 3 0.95 -14.81 12.34
N ALA A 4 0.05 -14.27 13.18
CA ALA A 4 -0.82 -13.16 12.80
C ALA A 4 0.01 -11.94 12.34
N TYR A 5 1.04 -11.55 13.10
CA TYR A 5 1.93 -10.44 12.72
C TYR A 5 2.58 -10.68 11.35
N ARG A 6 3.12 -11.88 11.13
CA ARG A 6 3.75 -12.27 9.86
C ARG A 6 2.77 -12.21 8.70
N VAL A 7 1.59 -12.79 8.86
CA VAL A 7 0.57 -12.88 7.80
C VAL A 7 0.08 -11.49 7.44
N VAL A 8 -0.29 -10.66 8.43
CA VAL A 8 -0.77 -9.30 8.16
C VAL A 8 0.31 -8.46 7.46
N ALA A 9 1.56 -8.53 7.92
CA ALA A 9 2.68 -7.83 7.28
C ALA A 9 2.90 -8.29 5.83
N LEU A 10 2.81 -9.60 5.57
CA LEU A 10 2.93 -10.14 4.21
C LEU A 10 1.75 -9.71 3.33
N VAL A 11 0.52 -9.75 3.85
CA VAL A 11 -0.68 -9.30 3.13
C VAL A 11 -0.55 -7.84 2.75
N ILE A 12 -0.07 -6.96 3.63
CA ILE A 12 0.20 -5.55 3.30
C ILE A 12 1.19 -5.45 2.15
N SER A 13 2.32 -6.16 2.23
CA SER A 13 3.35 -6.13 1.18
C SER A 13 2.80 -6.56 -0.18
N VAL A 14 2.00 -7.62 -0.23
CA VAL A 14 1.40 -8.12 -1.48
C VAL A 14 0.30 -7.17 -1.97
N ALA A 15 -0.56 -6.68 -1.07
CA ALA A 15 -1.65 -5.76 -1.40
C ALA A 15 -1.13 -4.46 -2.02
N VAL A 16 -0.02 -3.91 -1.51
CA VAL A 16 0.62 -2.74 -2.14
C VAL A 16 1.12 -3.08 -3.54
N GLY A 17 1.71 -4.26 -3.76
CA GLY A 17 2.11 -4.70 -5.10
C GLY A 17 0.93 -4.77 -6.08
N LEU A 18 -0.21 -5.30 -5.63
CA LEU A 18 -1.45 -5.34 -6.44
C LEU A 18 -2.02 -3.94 -6.68
N GLN A 19 -1.94 -3.04 -5.69
CA GLN A 19 -2.35 -1.64 -5.82
C GLN A 19 -1.46 -0.87 -6.83
N VAL A 20 -0.17 -1.19 -6.91
CA VAL A 20 0.72 -0.65 -7.95
C VAL A 20 0.39 -1.25 -9.31
N ALA A 21 0.13 -2.55 -9.40
CA ALA A 21 -0.29 -3.16 -10.67
C ALA A 21 -1.59 -2.54 -11.20
N SER A 22 -2.52 -2.18 -10.31
CA SER A 22 -3.80 -1.57 -10.71
C SER A 22 -3.64 -0.15 -11.26
N ILE A 23 -2.63 0.62 -10.87
CA ILE A 23 -2.39 1.95 -11.48
C ILE A 23 -1.80 1.83 -12.88
N ALA A 24 -1.01 0.78 -13.14
CA ALA A 24 -0.57 0.46 -14.50
C ALA A 24 -1.78 0.07 -15.37
N LEU A 25 -2.66 -0.80 -14.87
CA LEU A 25 -3.94 -1.11 -15.53
C LEU A 25 -4.73 0.17 -15.81
N ALA A 26 -4.88 1.04 -14.83
CA ALA A 26 -5.59 2.31 -14.98
C ALA A 26 -5.02 3.17 -16.11
N GLY A 27 -3.69 3.32 -16.17
CA GLY A 27 -3.01 4.11 -17.20
C GLY A 27 -3.21 3.53 -18.61
N PHE A 28 -3.07 2.21 -18.77
CA PHE A 28 -3.32 1.55 -20.06
C PHE A 28 -4.80 1.64 -20.48
N THR A 29 -5.74 1.52 -19.54
CA THR A 29 -7.17 1.70 -19.84
C THR A 29 -7.49 3.13 -20.27
N VAL A 30 -6.93 4.15 -19.59
CA VAL A 30 -7.08 5.56 -20.02
C VAL A 30 -6.56 5.77 -21.44
N ALA A 31 -5.37 5.24 -21.75
CA ALA A 31 -4.77 5.39 -23.09
C ALA A 31 -5.61 4.70 -24.17
N LYS A 32 -6.11 3.50 -23.90
CA LYS A 32 -7.02 2.78 -24.80
C LYS A 32 -8.31 3.56 -25.02
N ASP A 33 -9.00 3.93 -23.94
CA ASP A 33 -10.32 4.56 -24.01
C ASP A 33 -10.26 5.91 -24.72
N ALA A 34 -9.20 6.69 -24.45
CA ALA A 34 -8.94 7.94 -25.18
C ALA A 34 -8.71 7.69 -26.69
N GLY A 35 -7.97 6.63 -27.04
CA GLY A 35 -7.77 6.21 -28.43
C GLY A 35 -9.04 5.77 -29.14
N ASP A 36 -10.00 5.20 -28.40
CA ASP A 36 -11.31 4.80 -28.88
C ASP A 36 -12.32 5.96 -28.92
N GLY A 37 -11.91 7.18 -28.55
CA GLY A 37 -12.74 8.38 -28.58
C GLY A 37 -13.61 8.61 -27.35
N VAL A 38 -13.38 7.87 -26.26
CA VAL A 38 -14.05 8.12 -24.97
C VAL A 38 -13.54 9.44 -24.39
N ALA A 39 -14.47 10.30 -23.97
CA ALA A 39 -14.13 11.53 -23.28
C ALA A 39 -13.58 11.24 -21.88
N ILE A 40 -12.32 11.61 -21.63
CA ILE A 40 -11.69 11.51 -20.31
C ILE A 40 -11.91 12.82 -19.56
N GLY A 41 -12.80 12.80 -18.57
CA GLY A 41 -13.19 13.97 -17.79
C GLY A 41 -13.41 13.64 -16.31
N ALA A 42 -14.02 14.56 -15.57
CA ALA A 42 -14.24 14.42 -14.12
C ALA A 42 -15.05 13.16 -13.74
N ASP A 43 -15.97 12.74 -14.61
CA ASP A 43 -16.86 11.60 -14.37
C ASP A 43 -16.28 10.27 -14.88
N TYR A 44 -15.11 10.31 -15.52
CA TYR A 44 -14.44 9.11 -16.02
C TYR A 44 -13.85 8.33 -14.85
N THR A 45 -14.12 7.03 -14.83
CA THR A 45 -13.48 6.08 -13.91
C THR A 45 -13.24 4.77 -14.63
N ASN A 46 -12.23 4.02 -14.18
CA ASN A 46 -12.01 2.66 -14.62
C ASN A 46 -11.69 1.74 -13.43
N LEU A 47 -11.66 0.44 -13.72
CA LEU A 47 -11.41 -0.59 -12.72
C LEU A 47 -10.05 -0.40 -12.02
N GLY A 48 -9.00 -0.02 -12.75
CA GLY A 48 -7.67 0.19 -12.18
C GLY A 48 -7.65 1.33 -11.16
N GLN A 49 -8.29 2.46 -11.48
CA GLN A 49 -8.42 3.62 -10.58
C GLN A 49 -9.26 3.28 -9.35
N SER A 50 -10.42 2.64 -9.57
CA SER A 50 -11.34 2.24 -8.50
C SER A 50 -10.67 1.25 -7.54
N TYR A 51 -10.00 0.23 -8.08
CA TYR A 51 -9.26 -0.73 -7.27
C TYR A 51 -8.11 -0.07 -6.51
N HIS A 52 -7.34 0.82 -7.16
CA HIS A 52 -6.23 1.53 -6.52
C HIS A 52 -6.69 2.30 -5.28
N SER A 53 -7.82 3.01 -5.38
CA SER A 53 -8.43 3.77 -4.30
C SER A 53 -8.91 2.86 -3.15
N ILE A 54 -9.71 1.84 -3.46
CA ILE A 54 -10.27 0.92 -2.45
C ILE A 54 -9.16 0.15 -1.74
N ALA A 55 -8.18 -0.35 -2.49
CA ALA A 55 -7.03 -1.06 -1.93
C ALA A 55 -6.24 -0.18 -0.95
N GLY A 56 -6.13 1.13 -1.22
CA GLY A 56 -5.44 2.06 -0.32
C GLY A 56 -6.08 2.14 1.06
N THR A 57 -7.40 2.23 1.11
CA THR A 57 -8.16 2.20 2.36
C THR A 57 -7.98 0.86 3.09
N ALA A 58 -8.06 -0.26 2.36
CA ALA A 58 -7.87 -1.59 2.94
C ALA A 58 -6.45 -1.77 3.53
N ILE A 59 -5.42 -1.30 2.83
CA ILE A 59 -4.03 -1.30 3.32
C ILE A 59 -3.90 -0.45 4.59
N GLY A 60 -4.57 0.70 4.65
CA GLY A 60 -4.60 1.53 5.86
C GLY A 60 -5.18 0.80 7.08
N VAL A 61 -6.30 0.11 6.90
CA VAL A 61 -6.91 -0.72 7.97
C VAL A 61 -5.97 -1.86 8.39
N LEU A 62 -5.35 -2.54 7.43
CA LEU A 62 -4.39 -3.60 7.70
C LEU A 62 -3.16 -3.09 8.46
N ALA A 63 -2.66 -1.90 8.13
CA ALA A 63 -1.52 -1.27 8.82
C ALA A 63 -1.84 -0.99 10.30
N LEU A 64 -3.05 -0.49 10.60
CA LEU A 64 -3.52 -0.33 11.98
C LEU A 64 -3.65 -1.69 12.68
N GLY A 65 -4.19 -2.70 11.99
CA GLY A 65 -4.24 -4.07 12.49
C GLY A 65 -2.85 -4.64 12.81
N LEU A 66 -1.87 -4.41 11.94
CA LEU A 66 -0.48 -4.80 12.16
C LEU A 66 0.08 -4.12 13.42
N LEU A 67 -0.18 -2.83 13.60
CA LEU A 67 0.23 -2.08 14.78
C LEU A 67 -0.36 -2.69 16.05
N VAL A 68 -1.67 -2.96 16.09
CA VAL A 68 -2.32 -3.64 17.22
C VAL A 68 -1.66 -4.99 17.50
N VAL A 69 -1.51 -5.83 16.48
CA VAL A 69 -0.89 -7.16 16.62
C VAL A 69 0.56 -7.07 17.07
N SER A 70 1.28 -6.01 16.73
CA SER A 70 2.68 -5.78 17.12
C SER A 70 2.88 -5.66 18.64
N PHE A 71 1.85 -5.21 19.38
CA PHE A 71 1.89 -5.16 20.84
C PHE A 71 1.72 -6.54 21.49
N LEU A 72 1.10 -7.49 20.76
CA LEU A 72 0.74 -8.83 21.22
C LEU A 72 1.75 -9.91 20.77
N THR A 73 2.93 -9.50 20.31
CA THR A 73 3.97 -10.41 19.84
C THR A 73 5.35 -9.94 20.26
N GLU A 74 6.27 -10.89 20.44
CA GLU A 74 7.66 -10.64 20.80
C GLU A 74 8.59 -10.64 19.58
N VAL A 75 8.07 -10.25 18.40
CA VAL A 75 8.94 -10.09 17.22
C VAL A 75 9.87 -8.91 17.52
N PRO A 76 11.20 -9.10 17.52
CA PRO A 76 12.13 -8.04 17.87
C PRO A 76 11.97 -6.85 16.92
N ARG A 77 11.86 -5.65 17.48
CA ARG A 77 11.52 -4.42 16.74
C ARG A 77 10.17 -4.46 16.00
N GLY A 78 9.29 -5.42 16.28
CA GLY A 78 7.99 -5.57 15.62
C GLY A 78 7.12 -4.32 15.76
N ARG A 79 7.07 -3.75 16.96
CA ARG A 79 6.35 -2.48 17.22
C ARG A 79 6.92 -1.31 16.42
N VAL A 80 8.25 -1.23 16.31
CA VAL A 80 8.92 -0.17 15.54
C VAL A 80 8.59 -0.31 14.06
N LEU A 81 8.70 -1.51 13.50
CA LEU A 81 8.40 -1.74 12.08
C LEU A 81 6.91 -1.48 11.77
N ALA A 82 5.99 -1.93 12.63
CA ALA A 82 4.57 -1.64 12.47
C ALA A 82 4.26 -0.13 12.56
N GLY A 83 4.89 0.57 13.51
CA GLY A 83 4.78 2.03 13.61
C GLY A 83 5.32 2.75 12.37
N VAL A 84 6.44 2.29 11.81
CA VAL A 84 6.96 2.82 10.53
C VAL A 84 5.98 2.59 9.40
N VAL A 85 5.39 1.39 9.28
CA VAL A 85 4.36 1.11 8.25
C VAL A 85 3.18 2.08 8.38
N VAL A 86 2.66 2.31 9.60
CA VAL A 86 1.58 3.27 9.83
C VAL A 86 1.99 4.70 9.47
N GLY A 87 3.19 5.13 9.87
CA GLY A 87 3.72 6.43 9.53
C GLY A 87 3.85 6.64 8.01
N LEU A 88 4.37 5.65 7.30
CA LEU A 88 4.46 5.68 5.84
C LEU A 88 3.08 5.69 5.18
N VAL A 89 2.09 4.97 5.71
CA VAL A 89 0.70 5.03 5.22
C VAL A 89 0.09 6.42 5.42
N ALA A 90 0.35 7.07 6.55
CA ALA A 90 -0.12 8.45 6.77
C ALA A 90 0.51 9.41 5.75
N VAL A 91 1.82 9.29 5.49
CA VAL A 91 2.51 10.04 4.43
C VAL A 91 1.94 9.71 3.05
N GLN A 92 1.62 8.44 2.77
CA GLN A 92 1.03 8.00 1.50
C GLN A 92 -0.29 8.70 1.23
N PHE A 93 -1.15 8.78 2.24
CA PHE A 93 -2.46 9.43 2.14
C PHE A 93 -2.31 10.94 1.92
N ALA A 94 -1.42 11.60 2.66
CA ALA A 94 -1.13 13.01 2.43
C ALA A 94 -0.63 13.27 1.00
N LEU A 95 0.33 12.46 0.52
CA LEU A 95 0.85 12.56 -0.85
C LEU A 95 -0.24 12.31 -1.90
N ALA A 96 -1.16 11.36 -1.68
CA ALA A 96 -2.28 11.11 -2.59
C ALA A 96 -3.16 12.36 -2.74
N VAL A 97 -3.59 12.94 -1.63
CA VAL A 97 -4.48 14.12 -1.63
C VAL A 97 -3.80 15.31 -2.32
N VAL A 98 -2.54 15.60 -1.98
CA VAL A 98 -1.82 16.76 -2.55
C VAL A 98 -1.50 16.53 -4.04
N SER A 99 -1.33 15.28 -4.49
CA SER A 99 -1.02 14.97 -5.89
C SER A 99 -2.15 15.35 -6.86
N PHE A 100 -3.40 15.50 -6.40
CA PHE A 100 -4.48 16.02 -7.25
C PHE A 100 -4.27 17.51 -7.63
N GLY A 101 -3.58 18.28 -6.79
CA GLY A 101 -3.23 19.68 -7.07
C GLY A 101 -1.82 19.85 -7.66
N LEU A 102 -0.89 18.95 -7.34
CA LEU A 102 0.49 18.97 -7.84
C LEU A 102 0.92 17.58 -8.34
N PRO A 103 0.59 17.21 -9.60
CA PRO A 103 0.78 15.84 -10.11
C PRO A 103 2.22 15.30 -10.03
N ALA A 104 3.23 16.17 -10.04
CA ALA A 104 4.63 15.77 -9.88
C ALA A 104 4.90 15.04 -8.55
N LEU A 105 4.12 15.32 -7.49
CA LEU A 105 4.21 14.61 -6.22
C LEU A 105 3.70 13.16 -6.31
N GLY A 106 3.01 12.79 -7.38
CA GLY A 106 2.63 11.41 -7.68
C GLY A 106 3.83 10.46 -7.75
N VAL A 107 5.01 10.97 -8.12
CA VAL A 107 6.26 10.18 -8.08
C VAL A 107 6.62 9.82 -6.63
N LEU A 108 6.55 10.79 -5.71
CA LEU A 108 6.82 10.53 -4.29
C LEU A 108 5.77 9.60 -3.68
N HIS A 109 4.50 9.74 -4.09
CA HIS A 109 3.44 8.81 -3.71
C HIS A 109 3.77 7.38 -4.18
N GLY A 110 4.17 7.19 -5.43
CA GLY A 110 4.58 5.88 -5.96
C GLY A 110 5.76 5.29 -5.19
N LEU A 111 6.81 6.07 -4.95
CA LEU A 111 8.00 5.64 -4.21
C LEU A 111 7.69 5.28 -2.75
N ASN A 112 6.86 6.07 -2.08
CA ASN A 112 6.46 5.80 -0.69
C ASN A 112 5.60 4.53 -0.59
N GLY A 113 4.77 4.23 -1.60
CA GLY A 113 4.09 2.94 -1.73
C GLY A 113 5.07 1.78 -1.73
N LEU A 114 6.11 1.82 -2.57
CA LEU A 114 7.17 0.79 -2.58
C LEU A 114 7.89 0.68 -1.24
N ALA A 115 8.12 1.79 -0.54
CA ALA A 115 8.69 1.79 0.79
C ALA A 115 7.80 1.06 1.82
N ILE A 116 6.47 1.27 1.78
CA ILE A 116 5.51 0.52 2.62
C ILE A 116 5.64 -0.98 2.36
N ALA A 117 5.63 -1.40 1.09
CA ALA A 117 5.76 -2.81 0.73
C ALA A 117 7.07 -3.41 1.26
N ALA A 118 8.19 -2.71 1.06
CA ALA A 118 9.50 -3.16 1.51
C ALA A 118 9.58 -3.31 3.04
N VAL A 119 9.10 -2.31 3.81
CA VAL A 119 9.12 -2.36 5.28
C VAL A 119 8.18 -3.45 5.81
N ALA A 120 6.99 -3.60 5.23
CA ALA A 120 6.05 -4.66 5.60
C ALA A 120 6.62 -6.06 5.28
N GLY A 121 7.26 -6.23 4.12
CA GLY A 121 7.97 -7.46 3.76
C GLY A 121 9.13 -7.76 4.72
N ALA A 122 9.91 -6.76 5.12
CA ALA A 122 10.96 -6.91 6.12
C ALA A 122 10.42 -7.33 7.50
N ALA A 123 9.28 -6.78 7.91
CA ALA A 123 8.56 -7.19 9.12
C ALA A 123 8.13 -8.65 9.06
N ALA A 124 7.53 -9.08 7.94
CA ALA A 124 7.13 -10.49 7.73
C ALA A 124 8.34 -11.44 7.75
N GLY A 125 9.42 -11.10 7.04
CA GLY A 125 10.64 -11.90 6.99
C GLY A 125 11.31 -12.04 8.36
N ARG A 126 11.31 -10.98 9.17
CA ARG A 126 11.84 -11.03 10.53
C ARG A 126 11.02 -11.93 11.45
N ALA A 127 9.70 -11.91 11.32
CA ALA A 127 8.84 -12.83 12.07
C ALA A 127 9.03 -14.30 11.65
N ALA A 128 9.34 -14.55 10.37
CA ALA A 128 9.60 -15.90 9.85
C ALA A 128 10.93 -16.50 10.34
N ARG A 129 12.00 -15.71 10.40
CA ARG A 129 13.32 -16.18 10.87
C ARG A 129 13.32 -16.67 12.31
N GLN A 130 12.39 -16.17 13.13
CA GLN A 130 12.23 -16.64 14.51
C GLN A 130 11.39 -17.91 14.66
N ALA A 131 10.78 -18.41 13.59
CA ALA A 131 10.07 -19.68 13.61
C ALA A 131 10.97 -20.87 13.22
N GLY A 132 12.15 -20.60 12.65
CA GLY A 132 13.14 -21.61 12.27
C GLY A 132 14.38 -21.64 13.16
N ALA A 133 14.37 -20.87 14.27
CA ALA A 133 15.35 -20.90 15.35
C ALA A 133 14.67 -21.43 16.61
#